data_AF-A0A956PWD0-F1
#
_entry.id   AF-A0A956PWD0-F1
#
_cell.length_a   1.000
_cell.length_b   1.000
_cell.length_c   1.000
_cell.angle_alpha   90.00
_cell.angle_beta   90.00
_cell.angle_gamma   90.00
#
_symmetry.space_group_name_H-M   'P 1'
#
loop_
_entity.id
_entity.type
_entity.pdbx_description
1 polymer ?
#
loop_
_entity_poly.entity_id
_entity_poly.type
_entity_poly.pdbx_seq_one_letter_code
_entity_poly.pdbx_strand_id
1 'polypeptide(L)'
;MIENNTANDNGGWGIRVLGMTLTSYSGNVGSGNGINGFGLAGVLSSSQSWNQPLQSFPFVFTNQVTVNDNVTLSLPAGMLIKGMSQSQLMVHGTLLCAGTAQDPVRLVSFADDTSGGDTNGDGPSTGSPGDWLGVYAYGYSSSDGIVDLDWTTLRHAGGSSGSQGGLFLAYCDQATLDNCQFRDCSADGVLIESCSPVITGCSSS
;
A
#
# COMPACT_ATOMS: atom_id res chain seq x y z
N MET A 1 17.74 7.50 6.59
CA MET A 1 17.33 6.37 7.45
C MET A 1 16.40 6.84 8.54
N ILE A 2 15.37 6.08 8.86
CA ILE A 2 14.56 6.25 10.07
C ILE A 2 14.47 4.87 10.70
N GLU A 3 15.25 4.64 11.75
CA GLU A 3 15.41 3.30 12.30
C GLU A 3 15.41 3.31 13.83
N ASN A 4 14.86 2.26 14.44
CA ASN A 4 14.89 1.99 15.88
C ASN A 4 14.30 3.10 16.75
N ASN A 5 13.26 3.79 16.26
CA ASN A 5 12.57 4.84 17.01
C ASN A 5 11.36 4.30 17.77
N THR A 6 11.02 4.95 18.88
CA THR A 6 9.78 4.72 19.62
C THR A 6 9.00 6.02 19.66
N ALA A 7 7.77 6.01 19.16
CA ALA A 7 6.87 7.15 19.17
C ALA A 7 5.60 6.81 19.94
N ASN A 8 5.47 7.33 21.16
CA ASN A 8 4.32 7.06 22.02
C ASN A 8 3.63 8.34 22.48
N ASP A 9 2.32 8.22 22.74
CA ASP A 9 1.50 9.22 23.44
C ASP A 9 1.53 10.62 22.80
N ASN A 10 1.79 10.70 21.50
CA ASN A 10 1.74 11.96 20.75
C ASN A 10 0.29 12.32 20.45
N GLY A 11 -0.06 13.61 20.53
CA GLY A 11 -1.41 14.09 20.16
C GLY A 11 -1.73 14.02 18.66
N GLY A 12 -0.78 13.61 17.83
CA GLY A 12 -0.93 13.45 16.38
C GLY A 12 -0.31 12.14 15.92
N TRP A 13 0.42 12.17 14.80
CA TRP A 13 1.12 11.00 14.27
C TRP A 13 2.21 10.49 15.23
N GLY A 14 2.40 9.17 15.29
CA GLY A 14 3.61 8.62 15.89
C GLY A 14 4.86 9.04 15.11
N ILE A 15 4.90 8.77 13.81
CA ILE A 15 5.92 9.33 12.91
C ILE A 15 5.24 9.76 11.60
N ARG A 16 5.60 10.92 11.06
CA ARG A 16 5.10 11.40 9.78
C ARG A 16 6.22 11.99 8.94
N VAL A 17 6.38 11.47 7.73
CA VAL A 17 7.38 11.91 6.75
C VAL A 17 6.65 12.45 5.51
N LEU A 18 6.94 13.69 5.16
CA LEU A 18 6.39 14.37 3.98
C LEU A 18 7.55 14.75 3.04
N GLY A 19 7.32 14.68 1.73
CA GLY A 19 8.37 14.98 0.74
C GLY A 19 9.53 13.99 0.81
N MET A 20 9.19 12.71 0.98
CA MET A 20 10.12 11.63 1.29
C MET A 20 11.37 11.58 0.40
N THR A 21 12.52 11.37 1.04
CA THR A 21 13.69 10.65 0.50
C THR A 21 14.12 9.63 1.56
N LEU A 22 13.31 8.59 1.74
CA LEU A 22 13.63 7.50 2.64
C LEU A 22 14.71 6.68 1.96
N THR A 23 15.72 6.25 2.71
CA THR A 23 16.75 5.32 2.22
C THR A 23 16.71 3.97 2.93
N SER A 24 16.14 3.93 4.13
CA SER A 24 15.93 2.72 4.92
C SER A 24 14.92 2.95 6.04
N TYR A 25 14.23 1.88 6.42
CA TYR A 25 13.26 1.82 7.51
C TYR A 25 13.34 0.47 8.24
N SER A 26 13.57 0.50 9.55
CA SER A 26 13.54 -0.71 10.38
C SER A 26 13.44 -0.38 11.88
N GLY A 27 12.83 -1.25 12.67
CA GLY A 27 12.80 -1.18 14.13
C GLY A 27 11.94 -0.05 14.73
N ASN A 28 11.09 0.62 13.95
CA ASN A 28 10.27 1.71 14.48
C ASN A 28 8.97 1.17 15.07
N VAL A 29 8.64 1.60 16.28
CA VAL A 29 7.42 1.19 17.00
C VAL A 29 6.67 2.41 17.53
N GLY A 30 5.37 2.28 17.73
CA GLY A 30 4.58 3.34 18.34
C GLY A 30 3.24 2.87 18.90
N SER A 31 2.79 3.55 19.95
CA SER A 31 1.55 3.25 20.67
C SER A 31 0.95 4.51 21.31
N GLY A 32 -0.37 4.54 21.51
CA GLY A 32 -1.03 5.65 22.23
C GLY A 32 -1.02 7.00 21.50
N ASN A 33 -0.63 7.03 20.22
CA ASN A 33 -0.65 8.27 19.44
C ASN A 33 -2.07 8.58 18.91
N GLY A 34 -2.39 9.86 18.72
CA GLY A 34 -3.65 10.29 18.11
C GLY A 34 -3.85 9.73 16.70
N ILE A 35 -2.78 9.55 15.94
CA ILE A 35 -2.73 8.65 14.78
C ILE A 35 -1.60 7.66 15.01
N ASN A 36 -1.95 6.41 15.31
CA ASN A 36 -1.02 5.36 15.68
C ASN A 36 -0.44 4.64 14.45
N GLY A 37 0.22 5.39 13.58
CA GLY A 37 0.89 4.85 12.41
C GLY A 37 2.08 5.69 11.94
N PHE A 38 2.75 5.17 10.92
CA PHE A 38 3.85 5.84 10.22
C PHE A 38 3.32 6.47 8.93
N GLY A 39 3.09 7.78 8.94
CA GLY A 39 2.57 8.53 7.80
C GLY A 39 3.63 8.80 6.73
N LEU A 40 3.31 8.51 5.47
CA LEU A 40 4.17 8.68 4.30
C LEU A 40 3.48 9.45 3.18
N ALA A 41 4.24 10.27 2.46
CA ALA A 41 3.90 10.80 1.14
C ALA A 41 5.19 11.24 0.40
N GLY A 42 5.20 11.11 -0.91
CA GLY A 42 6.34 11.52 -1.76
C GLY A 42 6.90 10.38 -2.60
N VAL A 43 8.22 10.37 -2.80
CA VAL A 43 8.86 9.53 -3.83
C VAL A 43 9.91 8.61 -3.21
N LEU A 44 9.93 7.35 -3.65
CA LEU A 44 11.02 6.42 -3.44
C LEU A 44 11.99 6.53 -4.62
N SER A 45 13.17 7.10 -4.36
CA SER A 45 14.26 7.26 -5.34
C SER A 45 15.34 6.18 -5.23
N SER A 46 15.17 5.23 -4.32
CA SER A 46 16.07 4.10 -4.11
C SER A 46 15.27 2.89 -3.65
N SER A 47 15.68 1.70 -4.06
CA SER A 47 14.97 0.46 -3.73
C SER A 47 14.94 0.22 -2.24
N GLN A 48 13.78 -0.24 -1.74
CA GLN A 48 13.56 -0.47 -0.32
C GLN A 48 12.84 -1.78 -0.07
N SER A 49 13.15 -2.39 1.07
CA SER A 49 12.32 -3.42 1.67
C SER A 49 11.75 -2.88 2.98
N TRP A 50 10.42 -2.93 3.11
CA TRP A 50 9.71 -2.55 4.33
C TRP A 50 9.47 -3.79 5.18
N ASN A 51 10.48 -4.17 5.97
CA ASN A 51 10.57 -5.48 6.59
C ASN A 51 10.01 -5.58 8.02
N GLN A 52 9.05 -4.71 8.37
CA GLN A 52 8.46 -4.69 9.71
C GLN A 52 6.94 -4.82 9.60
N PRO A 53 6.35 -5.99 9.90
CA PRO A 53 4.90 -6.16 9.96
C PRO A 53 4.37 -5.44 11.20
N LEU A 54 4.14 -4.14 11.07
CA LEU A 54 3.65 -3.30 12.16
C LEU A 54 2.13 -3.32 12.16
N GLN A 55 1.55 -4.42 12.64
CA GLN A 55 0.10 -4.56 12.66
C GLN A 55 -0.55 -3.39 13.41
N SER A 56 -0.03 -3.02 14.59
CA SER A 56 -0.55 -1.91 15.39
C SER A 56 0.10 -0.55 15.13
N PHE A 57 1.10 -0.46 14.24
CA PHE A 57 1.77 0.79 13.87
C PHE A 57 2.02 0.86 12.35
N PRO A 58 0.96 0.72 11.53
CA PRO A 58 1.10 0.46 10.10
C PRO A 58 1.72 1.64 9.36
N PHE A 59 2.21 1.36 8.14
CA PHE A 59 2.45 2.44 7.18
C PHE A 59 1.13 3.01 6.71
N VAL A 60 1.05 4.33 6.66
CA VAL A 60 -0.14 5.04 6.19
C VAL A 60 0.24 6.00 5.08
N PHE A 61 -0.33 5.81 3.89
CA PHE A 61 -0.23 6.76 2.80
C PHE A 61 -1.15 7.94 3.08
N THR A 62 -0.54 9.09 3.33
CA THR A 62 -1.23 10.36 3.60
C THR A 62 -1.57 11.12 2.32
N ASN A 63 -0.91 10.74 1.21
CA ASN A 63 -1.12 11.20 -0.16
C ASN A 63 -0.44 10.16 -1.07
N GLN A 64 -0.21 10.49 -2.35
CA GLN A 64 0.55 9.67 -3.28
C GLN A 64 1.93 9.30 -2.72
N VAL A 65 2.24 8.01 -2.78
CA VAL A 65 3.60 7.47 -2.71
C VAL A 65 3.98 6.94 -4.08
N THR A 66 5.10 7.41 -4.63
CA THR A 66 5.58 7.00 -5.95
C THR A 66 6.82 6.13 -5.82
N VAL A 67 6.78 4.92 -6.37
CA VAL A 67 7.95 4.10 -6.66
C VAL A 67 8.48 4.53 -8.02
N ASN A 68 9.62 5.24 -8.04
CA ASN A 68 10.19 5.70 -9.30
C ASN A 68 10.54 4.55 -10.23
N ASP A 69 10.70 4.87 -11.50
CA ASP A 69 11.33 3.99 -12.47
C ASP A 69 12.70 3.48 -11.95
N ASN A 70 13.07 2.25 -12.30
CA ASN A 70 14.27 1.54 -11.82
C ASN A 70 14.38 1.40 -10.28
N VAL A 71 13.30 1.66 -9.54
CA VAL A 71 13.24 1.48 -8.08
C VAL A 71 12.28 0.34 -7.73
N THR A 72 12.67 -0.48 -6.76
CA THR A 72 11.83 -1.58 -6.25
C THR A 72 11.36 -1.28 -4.83
N LEU A 73 10.05 -1.38 -4.61
CA LEU A 73 9.47 -1.48 -3.27
C LEU A 73 9.13 -2.95 -2.99
N SER A 74 9.77 -3.54 -1.98
CA SER A 74 9.52 -4.91 -1.54
C SER A 74 8.76 -4.94 -0.21
N LEU A 75 7.59 -5.59 -0.21
CA LEU A 75 6.72 -5.80 0.93
C LEU A 75 6.73 -7.32 1.28
N PRO A 76 7.41 -7.73 2.35
CA PRO A 76 7.39 -9.12 2.79
C PRO A 76 6.07 -9.49 3.45
N ALA A 77 5.89 -10.79 3.71
CA ALA A 77 4.74 -11.36 4.40
C ALA A 77 4.34 -10.57 5.65
N GLY A 78 3.03 -10.36 5.80
CA GLY A 78 2.42 -9.64 6.93
C GLY A 78 2.50 -8.13 6.89
N MET A 79 3.08 -7.54 5.85
CA MET A 79 3.08 -6.09 5.73
C MET A 79 1.65 -5.54 5.60
N LEU A 80 1.36 -4.50 6.38
CA LEU A 80 0.11 -3.77 6.39
C LEU A 80 0.34 -2.32 5.97
N ILE A 81 -0.30 -1.91 4.89
CA ILE A 81 -0.33 -0.54 4.40
C ILE A 81 -1.77 -0.05 4.41
N LYS A 82 -1.96 1.16 4.92
CA LYS A 82 -3.24 1.85 4.97
C LYS A 82 -3.23 3.09 4.07
N GLY A 83 -4.31 3.33 3.33
CA GLY A 83 -4.48 4.51 2.48
C GLY A 83 -5.51 5.48 3.03
N MET A 84 -5.14 6.75 3.19
CA MET A 84 -6.10 7.82 3.44
C MET A 84 -6.89 8.18 2.16
N SER A 85 -7.95 8.97 2.31
CA SER A 85 -8.68 9.55 1.17
C SER A 85 -7.74 10.26 0.21
N GLN A 86 -7.95 10.03 -1.09
CA GLN A 86 -7.14 10.58 -2.18
C GLN A 86 -5.67 10.12 -2.20
N SER A 87 -5.29 9.14 -1.37
CA SER A 87 -3.96 8.53 -1.42
C SER A 87 -3.90 7.36 -2.39
N GLN A 88 -2.73 7.15 -2.99
CA GLN A 88 -2.45 6.03 -3.88
C GLN A 88 -0.98 5.58 -3.78
N LEU A 89 -0.72 4.36 -4.21
CA LEU A 89 0.62 3.91 -4.56
C LEU A 89 0.77 3.98 -6.07
N MET A 90 1.64 4.85 -6.56
CA MET A 90 2.03 4.91 -7.98
C MET A 90 3.32 4.12 -8.19
N VAL A 91 3.33 3.20 -9.13
CA VAL A 91 4.44 2.29 -9.42
C VAL A 91 4.90 2.52 -10.85
N HIS A 92 5.98 3.29 -11.01
CA HIS A 92 6.70 3.43 -12.27
C HIS A 92 7.85 2.41 -12.39
N GLY A 93 8.44 2.01 -11.26
CA GLY A 93 9.41 0.91 -11.19
C GLY A 93 8.74 -0.42 -10.89
N THR A 94 9.09 -1.02 -9.74
CA THR A 94 8.63 -2.36 -9.35
C THR A 94 7.97 -2.37 -7.97
N LEU A 95 6.81 -3.01 -7.85
CA LEU A 95 6.23 -3.42 -6.58
C LEU A 95 6.29 -4.95 -6.45
N LEU A 96 6.95 -5.42 -5.40
CA LEU A 96 7.05 -6.84 -5.05
C LEU A 96 6.35 -7.08 -3.71
N CYS A 97 5.29 -7.89 -3.72
CA CYS A 97 4.62 -8.34 -2.51
C CYS A 97 4.82 -9.85 -2.34
N ALA A 98 5.61 -10.24 -1.34
CA ALA A 98 5.92 -11.64 -1.03
C ALA A 98 5.09 -12.12 0.17
N GLY A 99 3.76 -12.10 0.02
CA GLY A 99 2.82 -12.58 1.03
C GLY A 99 2.87 -14.10 1.20
N THR A 100 2.15 -14.61 2.19
CA THR A 100 1.87 -16.04 2.33
C THR A 100 0.41 -16.27 2.70
N ALA A 101 -0.07 -17.52 2.59
CA ALA A 101 -1.42 -17.88 3.02
C ALA A 101 -1.72 -17.53 4.49
N GLN A 102 -0.73 -17.68 5.36
CA GLN A 102 -0.84 -17.41 6.79
C GLN A 102 -0.67 -15.93 7.11
N ASP A 103 0.18 -15.23 6.34
CA ASP A 103 0.44 -13.81 6.54
C ASP A 103 0.50 -13.05 5.21
N PRO A 104 -0.67 -12.72 4.64
CA PRO A 104 -0.76 -11.99 3.38
C PRO A 104 -0.24 -10.56 3.55
N VAL A 105 0.22 -9.96 2.46
CA VAL A 105 0.40 -8.50 2.38
C VAL A 105 -0.98 -7.86 2.28
N ARG A 106 -1.26 -6.84 3.09
CA ARG A 106 -2.57 -6.18 3.19
C ARG A 106 -2.45 -4.70 2.81
N LEU A 107 -3.19 -4.29 1.79
CA LEU A 107 -3.30 -2.92 1.32
C LEU A 107 -4.77 -2.47 1.48
N VAL A 108 -5.06 -1.61 2.44
CA VAL A 108 -6.45 -1.35 2.87
C VAL A 108 -6.71 0.14 3.14
N SER A 109 -7.97 0.50 3.36
CA SER A 109 -8.36 1.83 3.85
C SER A 109 -7.72 2.14 5.21
N PHE A 110 -7.41 3.41 5.42
CA PHE A 110 -7.04 3.95 6.73
C PHE A 110 -8.11 3.71 7.81
N ALA A 111 -9.38 3.69 7.43
CA ALA A 111 -10.50 3.43 8.32
C ALA A 111 -10.81 1.93 8.50
N ASP A 112 -10.00 1.01 7.95
CA ASP A 112 -10.19 -0.43 8.19
C ASP A 112 -9.47 -0.87 9.47
N ASP A 113 -10.21 -0.94 10.57
CA ASP A 113 -9.68 -1.35 11.87
C ASP A 113 -9.64 -2.88 12.02
N THR A 114 -10.32 -3.60 11.13
CA THR A 114 -10.20 -5.07 11.06
C THR A 114 -8.80 -5.50 10.63
N SER A 115 -8.04 -4.58 10.06
CA SER A 115 -6.64 -4.75 9.64
C SER A 115 -5.73 -3.92 10.56
N GLY A 116 -5.24 -4.49 11.65
CA GLY A 116 -4.23 -3.84 12.50
C GLY A 116 -4.76 -2.82 13.53
N GLY A 117 -6.07 -2.78 13.76
CA GLY A 117 -6.69 -1.95 14.81
C GLY A 117 -6.93 -0.49 14.41
N ASP A 118 -7.57 0.22 15.33
CA ASP A 118 -8.01 1.62 15.20
C ASP A 118 -6.79 2.56 15.13
N THR A 119 -6.45 2.97 13.91
CA THR A 119 -5.23 3.73 13.64
C THR A 119 -5.45 5.24 13.85
N ASN A 120 -6.68 5.72 13.76
CA ASN A 120 -7.14 7.11 13.88
C ASN A 120 -7.81 7.44 15.21
N GLY A 121 -8.10 6.45 16.04
CA GLY A 121 -8.71 6.61 17.35
C GLY A 121 -10.15 7.13 17.29
N ASP A 122 -10.86 6.96 16.17
CA ASP A 122 -12.24 7.45 16.02
C ASP A 122 -13.33 6.40 16.30
N GLY A 123 -12.90 5.23 16.78
CA GLY A 123 -13.76 4.11 17.14
C GLY A 123 -13.87 3.10 16.00
N PRO A 124 -14.52 1.95 16.25
CA PRO A 124 -14.47 0.81 15.34
C PRO A 124 -15.07 1.11 13.96
N SER A 125 -14.30 0.85 12.92
CA SER A 125 -14.69 0.94 11.52
C SER A 125 -14.14 -0.24 10.70
N THR A 126 -14.85 -0.61 9.63
CA THR A 126 -14.42 -1.66 8.69
C THR A 126 -13.90 -1.10 7.38
N GLY A 127 -13.87 0.23 7.23
CA GLY A 127 -13.66 0.91 5.95
C GLY A 127 -14.89 0.84 5.04
N SER A 128 -14.82 1.55 3.92
CA SER A 128 -15.83 1.58 2.85
C SER A 128 -15.19 1.53 1.46
N PRO A 129 -15.89 0.98 0.45
CA PRO A 129 -15.41 1.01 -0.93
C PRO A 129 -15.09 2.44 -1.40
N GLY A 130 -13.92 2.62 -2.01
CA GLY A 130 -13.47 3.92 -2.53
C GLY A 130 -12.90 4.89 -1.49
N ASP A 131 -12.65 4.42 -0.26
CA ASP A 131 -12.00 5.21 0.80
C ASP A 131 -10.63 5.76 0.39
N TRP A 132 -9.92 5.06 -0.50
CA TRP A 132 -8.65 5.47 -1.07
C TRP A 132 -8.60 5.10 -2.57
N LEU A 133 -7.59 5.60 -3.28
CA LEU A 133 -7.54 5.42 -4.73
C LEU A 133 -7.09 4.03 -5.13
N GLY A 134 -6.09 3.46 -4.45
CA GLY A 134 -5.57 2.12 -4.72
C GLY A 134 -4.11 2.09 -5.16
N VAL A 135 -3.75 1.07 -5.95
CA VAL A 135 -2.40 0.81 -6.49
C VAL A 135 -2.43 0.96 -8.01
N TYR A 136 -1.50 1.76 -8.53
CA TYR A 136 -1.46 2.19 -9.92
C TYR A 136 -0.10 1.81 -10.47
N ALA A 137 -0.02 0.76 -11.28
CA ALA A 137 1.19 0.38 -11.99
C ALA A 137 1.14 0.92 -13.41
N TYR A 138 2.12 1.77 -13.76
CA TYR A 138 2.11 2.52 -15.01
C TYR A 138 3.45 2.45 -15.72
N GLY A 139 3.52 1.60 -16.75
CA GLY A 139 4.71 1.40 -17.58
C GLY A 139 4.63 2.18 -18.89
N TYR A 140 5.10 3.42 -18.95
CA TYR A 140 5.07 4.17 -20.23
C TYR A 140 6.38 4.89 -20.48
N SER A 141 6.78 4.93 -21.75
CA SER A 141 8.05 5.50 -22.19
C SER A 141 9.25 4.79 -21.55
N SER A 142 9.82 5.35 -20.49
CA SER A 142 10.99 4.80 -19.81
C SER A 142 10.64 4.13 -18.47
N SER A 143 9.36 4.07 -18.09
CA SER A 143 8.92 3.41 -16.85
C SER A 143 8.49 1.98 -17.14
N ASP A 144 8.89 1.05 -16.28
CA ASP A 144 8.57 -0.37 -16.44
C ASP A 144 7.15 -0.71 -15.93
N GLY A 145 6.71 -0.10 -14.82
CA GLY A 145 5.40 -0.37 -14.21
C GLY A 145 5.17 -1.83 -13.81
N ILE A 146 6.18 -2.47 -13.22
CA ILE A 146 6.18 -3.91 -12.89
C ILE A 146 5.45 -4.18 -11.57
N VAL A 147 4.59 -5.19 -11.55
CA VAL A 147 4.02 -5.74 -10.31
C VAL A 147 4.21 -7.25 -10.22
N ASP A 148 4.59 -7.72 -9.04
CA ASP A 148 4.63 -9.13 -8.67
C ASP A 148 3.99 -9.28 -7.30
N LEU A 149 2.76 -9.78 -7.28
CA LEU A 149 1.94 -9.90 -6.08
C LEU A 149 1.65 -11.37 -5.81
N ASP A 150 2.15 -11.88 -4.68
CA ASP A 150 1.78 -13.19 -4.14
C ASP A 150 1.07 -13.01 -2.80
N TRP A 151 -0.04 -13.73 -2.59
CA TRP A 151 -0.88 -13.66 -1.38
C TRP A 151 -1.12 -12.23 -0.89
N THR A 152 -1.56 -11.35 -1.81
CA THR A 152 -1.82 -9.94 -1.51
C THR A 152 -3.31 -9.68 -1.44
N THR A 153 -3.76 -8.98 -0.41
CA THR A 153 -5.15 -8.52 -0.25
C THR A 153 -5.22 -7.01 -0.43
N LEU A 154 -6.01 -6.56 -1.39
CA LEU A 154 -6.32 -5.15 -1.63
C LEU A 154 -7.81 -4.90 -1.35
N ARG A 155 -8.11 -3.90 -0.52
CA ARG A 155 -9.49 -3.57 -0.10
C ARG A 155 -9.81 -2.10 -0.12
N HIS A 156 -11.10 -1.77 -0.25
CA HIS A 156 -11.62 -0.42 0.00
C HIS A 156 -11.10 0.65 -0.98
N ALA A 157 -10.52 0.21 -2.11
CA ALA A 157 -9.91 1.09 -3.11
C ALA A 157 -10.90 1.47 -4.23
N GLY A 158 -10.42 2.20 -5.24
CA GLY A 158 -11.19 2.58 -6.42
C GLY A 158 -11.88 3.95 -6.34
N GLY A 159 -11.39 4.85 -5.46
CA GLY A 159 -11.99 6.17 -5.23
C GLY A 159 -12.23 6.99 -6.52
N SER A 160 -13.26 7.83 -6.50
CA SER A 160 -13.88 8.46 -7.69
C SER A 160 -13.04 9.46 -8.48
N SER A 161 -11.89 9.87 -7.97
CA SER A 161 -10.96 10.82 -8.61
C SER A 161 -9.80 10.15 -9.35
N GLY A 162 -9.71 8.82 -9.30
CA GLY A 162 -8.67 8.05 -9.97
C GLY A 162 -9.20 7.13 -11.08
N SER A 163 -8.32 6.28 -11.61
CA SER A 163 -8.74 5.15 -12.44
C SER A 163 -9.59 4.22 -11.57
N GLN A 164 -10.73 3.78 -12.09
CA GLN A 164 -11.77 3.08 -11.32
C GLN A 164 -11.40 1.62 -10.96
N GLY A 165 -10.10 1.31 -10.80
CA GLY A 165 -9.58 0.00 -10.40
C GLY A 165 -8.85 0.09 -9.06
N GLY A 166 -9.12 -0.86 -8.15
CA GLY A 166 -8.37 -0.99 -6.90
C GLY A 166 -6.89 -1.27 -7.15
N LEU A 167 -6.59 -2.21 -8.05
CA LEU A 167 -5.32 -2.32 -8.75
C LEU A 167 -5.52 -1.90 -10.21
N PHE A 168 -4.89 -0.81 -10.63
CA PHE A 168 -4.86 -0.36 -12.02
C PHE A 168 -3.52 -0.71 -12.65
N LEU A 169 -3.54 -1.56 -13.67
CA LEU A 169 -2.39 -1.94 -14.48
C LEU A 169 -2.50 -1.26 -15.84
N ALA A 170 -1.55 -0.40 -16.17
CA ALA A 170 -1.56 0.36 -17.41
C ALA A 170 -0.19 0.33 -18.09
N TYR A 171 -0.14 -0.21 -19.31
CA TYR A 171 1.07 -0.30 -20.13
C TYR A 171 2.25 -1.03 -19.45
N CYS A 172 2.00 -1.81 -18.40
CA CYS A 172 3.02 -2.53 -17.63
C CYS A 172 3.87 -3.46 -18.50
N ASP A 173 5.19 -3.44 -18.26
CA ASP A 173 6.13 -4.40 -18.84
C ASP A 173 5.89 -5.83 -18.32
N GLN A 174 5.54 -5.96 -17.04
CA GLN A 174 5.23 -7.24 -16.42
C GLN A 174 4.22 -7.08 -15.28
N ALA A 175 3.28 -8.02 -15.20
CA ALA A 175 2.38 -8.15 -14.07
C ALA A 175 2.13 -9.62 -13.75
N THR A 176 2.43 -10.06 -12.53
CA THR A 176 2.10 -11.39 -12.02
C THR A 176 1.28 -11.27 -10.75
N LEU A 177 0.12 -11.90 -10.72
CA LEU A 177 -0.79 -11.95 -9.59
C LEU A 177 -1.04 -13.41 -9.23
N ASP A 178 -0.60 -13.83 -8.05
CA ASP A 178 -0.78 -15.18 -7.53
C ASP A 178 -1.50 -15.13 -6.18
N ASN A 179 -2.56 -15.92 -6.01
CA ASN A 179 -3.33 -16.05 -4.76
C ASN A 179 -3.81 -14.71 -4.15
N CYS A 180 -4.09 -13.71 -4.98
CA CYS A 180 -4.48 -12.38 -4.53
C CYS A 180 -5.99 -12.21 -4.34
N GLN A 181 -6.38 -11.31 -3.44
CA GLN A 181 -7.78 -10.94 -3.20
C GLN A 181 -8.00 -9.45 -3.42
N PHE A 182 -8.94 -9.09 -4.30
CA PHE A 182 -9.31 -7.71 -4.58
C PHE A 182 -10.78 -7.52 -4.24
N ARG A 183 -11.06 -6.98 -3.06
CA ARG A 183 -12.43 -6.96 -2.52
C ARG A 183 -12.86 -5.63 -1.96
N ASP A 184 -14.15 -5.42 -1.80
CA ASP A 184 -14.69 -4.19 -1.20
C ASP A 184 -14.23 -2.92 -1.96
N CYS A 185 -13.99 -3.01 -3.28
CA CYS A 185 -13.58 -1.87 -4.11
C CYS A 185 -14.82 -1.15 -4.67
N SER A 186 -14.77 0.17 -4.89
CA SER A 186 -15.94 0.93 -5.37
C SER A 186 -16.26 0.72 -6.84
N ALA A 187 -15.35 0.12 -7.60
CA ALA A 187 -15.52 -0.23 -9.01
C ALA A 187 -14.77 -1.56 -9.29
N ASP A 188 -13.81 -1.60 -10.22
CA ASP A 188 -13.09 -2.83 -10.53
C ASP A 188 -12.10 -3.19 -9.42
N GLY A 189 -12.02 -4.47 -9.03
CA GLY A 189 -10.94 -4.91 -8.15
C GLY A 189 -9.57 -4.84 -8.84
N VAL A 190 -9.53 -5.21 -10.12
CA VAL A 190 -8.36 -5.10 -11.01
C VAL A 190 -8.82 -4.53 -12.36
N LEU A 191 -8.24 -3.40 -12.76
CA LEU A 191 -8.44 -2.78 -14.07
C LEU A 191 -7.15 -2.94 -14.89
N ILE A 192 -7.27 -3.45 -16.11
CA ILE A 192 -6.12 -3.75 -16.99
C ILE A 192 -6.26 -2.96 -18.29
N GLU A 193 -5.25 -2.15 -18.60
CA GLU A 193 -5.14 -1.36 -19.82
C GLU A 193 -3.79 -1.62 -20.49
N SER A 194 -3.78 -2.22 -21.68
CA SER A 194 -2.56 -2.42 -22.46
C SER A 194 -1.44 -3.21 -21.73
N CYS A 195 -1.81 -4.07 -20.78
CA CYS A 195 -0.90 -5.02 -20.13
C CYS A 195 -1.28 -6.46 -20.49
N SER A 196 -0.36 -7.41 -20.26
CA SER A 196 -0.61 -8.85 -20.39
C SER A 196 -0.25 -9.60 -19.10
N PRO A 197 -1.05 -9.48 -18.02
CA PRO A 197 -0.72 -10.08 -16.74
C PRO A 197 -0.88 -11.61 -16.74
N VAL A 198 -0.09 -12.28 -15.91
CA VAL A 198 -0.33 -13.68 -15.50
C VAL A 198 -1.11 -13.64 -14.19
N ILE A 199 -2.32 -14.19 -14.17
CA ILE A 199 -3.21 -14.18 -13.00
C ILE A 199 -3.60 -15.62 -12.64
N THR A 200 -3.23 -16.06 -11.43
CA THR A 200 -3.46 -17.42 -10.94
C THR A 200 -4.01 -17.38 -9.52
N GLY A 201 -5.04 -18.18 -9.22
CA GLY A 201 -5.55 -18.31 -7.84
C GLY A 201 -6.19 -17.04 -7.23
N CYS A 202 -6.40 -15.99 -8.02
CA CYS A 202 -6.94 -14.72 -7.53
C CYS A 202 -8.47 -14.69 -7.49
N SER A 203 -9.03 -13.86 -6.60
CA SER A 203 -10.46 -13.59 -6.50
C SER A 203 -10.75 -12.08 -6.47
N SER A 204 -11.89 -11.67 -7.04
CA SER A 204 -12.40 -10.31 -6.89
C SER A 204 -13.89 -10.31 -6.53
N SER A 205 -14.30 -9.49 -5.56
CA SER A 205 -15.66 -9.46 -4.97
C SER A 205 -16.08 -8.12 -4.40
#